data_AF-A0A0S8CUL6-F1
#
_entry.id   AF-A0A0S8CUL6-F1
#
_cell.length_a   1.000
_cell.length_b   1.000
_cell.length_c   1.000
_cell.angle_alpha   90.00
_cell.angle_beta   90.00
_cell.angle_gamma   90.00
#
_symmetry.space_group_name_H-M   'P 1'
#
loop_
_entity.id
_entity.type
_entity.pdbx_description
1 polymer ?
#
loop_
_entity_poly.entity_id
_entity_poly.type
_entity_poly.pdbx_seq_one_letter_code
_entity_poly.pdbx_strand_id
1 'polypeptide(L)'
;MSDKRKILCTSFILGALLVIFPQYPWASEVPGVIELDHIGDMYEQVTFDHTMHEDIASCATCHHHTVGSPGNDPQCIPCHKESVQVDVVACKGCHAVDPGGAEKMKEAQAEKLFHIDTAGLKRAYHLQCMGCHKEMDVANECKDCHSKKG
;
A
#
# COMPACT_ATOMS: atom_id res chain seq x y z
N MET A 1 -21.14 42.71 46.64
CA MET A 1 -19.96 42.27 45.85
C MET A 1 -20.02 40.79 45.39
N SER A 2 -21.22 40.18 45.22
CA SER A 2 -21.35 38.72 45.07
C SER A 2 -21.90 38.21 43.72
N ASP A 3 -22.49 39.07 42.88
CA ASP A 3 -23.21 38.58 41.67
C ASP A 3 -22.45 38.70 40.35
N LYS A 4 -21.63 39.74 40.17
CA LYS A 4 -20.90 39.96 38.90
C LYS A 4 -19.80 38.92 38.65
N ARG A 5 -19.27 38.30 39.71
CA ARG A 5 -18.23 37.25 39.63
C ARG A 5 -18.80 35.90 39.18
N LYS A 6 -20.06 35.59 39.51
CA LYS A 6 -20.70 34.31 39.15
C LYS A 6 -21.13 34.26 37.69
N ILE A 7 -21.55 35.40 37.14
CA ILE A 7 -21.95 35.54 35.73
C ILE A 7 -20.72 35.46 34.82
N LEU A 8 -19.58 36.03 35.22
CA LEU A 8 -18.34 35.96 34.43
C LEU A 8 -17.74 34.54 34.37
N CYS A 9 -17.87 33.75 35.45
CA CYS A 9 -17.35 32.39 35.49
C CYS A 9 -18.24 31.37 34.76
N THR A 10 -19.56 31.59 34.70
CA THR A 10 -20.48 30.69 34.00
C THR A 10 -20.44 30.85 32.48
N SER A 11 -20.18 32.07 31.97
CA SER A 11 -19.96 32.30 30.54
C SER A 11 -18.64 31.72 30.01
N PHE A 12 -17.62 31.56 30.86
CA PHE A 12 -16.34 30.98 30.47
C PHE A 12 -16.40 29.44 30.33
N ILE A 13 -17.26 28.78 31.11
CA ILE A 13 -17.41 27.31 31.07
C ILE A 13 -18.23 26.87 29.85
N LEU A 14 -19.21 27.66 29.40
CA LEU A 14 -19.98 27.36 28.19
C LEU A 14 -19.22 27.69 26.89
N GLY A 15 -18.33 28.69 26.90
CA GLY A 15 -17.47 29.03 25.76
C GLY A 15 -16.28 28.07 25.57
N ALA A 16 -15.79 27.44 26.64
CA ALA A 16 -14.68 26.50 26.59
C ALA A 16 -15.09 25.10 26.08
N LEU A 17 -16.39 24.76 26.10
CA LEU A 17 -16.90 23.46 25.66
C LEU A 17 -17.14 23.36 24.14
N LEU A 18 -17.07 24.48 23.41
CA LEU A 18 -17.32 24.53 21.96
C LEU A 18 -16.05 24.55 21.09
N VAL A 19 -14.85 24.50 21.70
CA VAL A 19 -13.56 24.57 20.96
C VAL A 19 -12.83 23.22 20.92
N ILE A 20 -13.39 22.17 21.52
CA ILE A 20 -12.87 20.80 21.37
C ILE A 20 -13.65 20.13 20.24
N PHE A 21 -13.54 20.66 19.02
CA PHE A 21 -13.78 19.84 17.85
C PHE A 21 -12.61 18.85 17.79
N PRO A 22 -12.84 17.53 18.01
CA PRO A 22 -11.79 16.56 17.75
C PRO A 22 -11.39 16.76 16.29
N GLN A 23 -10.15 17.20 16.08
CA GLN A 23 -9.50 17.24 14.79
C GLN A 23 -9.31 15.76 14.41
N TYR A 24 -10.38 15.09 14.01
CA TYR A 24 -10.25 13.77 13.42
C TYR A 24 -9.37 13.97 12.20
N PRO A 25 -8.15 13.40 12.15
CA PRO A 25 -7.42 13.37 10.91
C PRO A 25 -8.35 12.65 9.93
N TRP A 26 -8.79 13.38 8.91
CA TRP A 26 -9.55 12.79 7.82
C TRP A 26 -8.72 11.62 7.32
N ALA A 27 -9.36 10.44 7.22
CA ALA A 27 -8.75 9.29 6.61
C ALA A 27 -8.12 9.77 5.29
N SER A 28 -6.81 9.58 5.14
CA SER A 28 -6.10 10.00 3.94
C SER A 28 -6.82 9.38 2.75
N GLU A 29 -7.33 10.22 1.86
CA GLU A 29 -8.01 9.77 0.65
C GLU A 29 -7.03 8.89 -0.13
N VAL A 30 -7.39 7.62 -0.34
CA VAL A 30 -6.59 6.71 -1.16
C VAL A 30 -6.69 7.19 -2.61
N PRO A 31 -5.58 7.35 -3.34
CA PRO A 31 -5.62 7.85 -4.71
C PRO A 31 -6.47 6.93 -5.60
N GLY A 32 -7.45 7.50 -6.29
CA GLY A 32 -8.30 6.70 -7.17
C GLY A 32 -7.59 6.19 -8.42
N VAL A 33 -6.51 6.84 -8.82
CA VAL A 33 -5.61 6.41 -9.90
C VAL A 33 -4.18 6.46 -9.41
N ILE A 34 -3.41 5.43 -9.72
CA ILE A 34 -2.02 5.26 -9.31
C ILE A 34 -1.18 4.97 -10.56
N GLU A 35 -0.03 5.64 -10.70
CA GLU A 35 0.95 5.24 -11.71
C GLU A 35 1.93 4.24 -11.09
N LEU A 36 1.97 3.02 -11.61
CA LEU A 36 2.85 1.96 -11.09
C LEU A 36 4.31 2.24 -11.44
N ASP A 37 5.28 1.69 -10.70
CA ASP A 37 6.70 1.96 -10.96
C ASP A 37 7.07 1.71 -12.45
N HIS A 38 7.76 2.66 -13.09
CA HIS A 38 8.23 2.50 -14.48
C HIS A 38 9.44 1.55 -14.51
N ILE A 39 9.26 0.36 -15.07
CA ILE A 39 10.27 -0.71 -15.05
C ILE A 39 10.62 -1.15 -16.48
N GLY A 40 11.80 -0.72 -16.92
CA GLY A 40 12.34 -1.04 -18.24
C GLY A 40 11.88 -0.09 -19.34
N ASP A 41 12.33 -0.35 -20.58
CA ASP A 41 12.25 0.64 -21.67
C ASP A 41 11.35 0.26 -22.84
N MET A 42 10.68 -0.90 -22.78
CA MET A 42 9.88 -1.40 -23.93
C MET A 42 8.46 -0.84 -23.97
N TYR A 43 7.93 -0.44 -22.81
CA TYR A 43 6.55 -0.01 -22.63
C TYR A 43 6.52 1.25 -21.77
N GLU A 44 5.45 2.02 -21.94
CA GLU A 44 5.08 3.12 -21.06
C GLU A 44 4.66 2.61 -19.68
N GLN A 45 4.55 3.53 -18.73
CA GLN A 45 4.08 3.24 -17.38
C GLN A 45 2.61 2.78 -17.37
N VAL A 46 2.25 1.92 -16.41
CA VAL A 46 0.86 1.49 -16.21
C VAL A 46 0.15 2.56 -15.37
N THR A 47 -0.95 3.08 -15.90
CA THR A 47 -1.94 3.84 -15.13
C THR A 47 -2.97 2.86 -14.55
N PHE A 48 -2.95 2.70 -13.24
CA PHE A 48 -3.80 1.77 -12.51
C PHE A 48 -5.00 2.50 -11.89
N ASP A 49 -6.20 2.13 -12.29
CA ASP A 49 -7.45 2.66 -11.71
C ASP A 49 -7.76 1.92 -10.39
N HIS A 50 -7.24 2.46 -9.28
CA HIS A 50 -7.37 1.84 -7.96
C HIS A 50 -8.83 1.79 -7.50
N THR A 51 -9.58 2.88 -7.67
CA THR A 51 -10.99 2.93 -7.25
C THR A 51 -11.82 1.87 -7.97
N MET A 52 -11.62 1.69 -9.28
CA MET A 52 -12.33 0.64 -10.01
C MET A 52 -12.00 -0.76 -9.49
N HIS A 53 -10.74 -1.03 -9.14
CA HIS A 53 -10.33 -2.34 -8.63
C HIS A 53 -10.79 -2.60 -7.18
N GLU A 54 -10.98 -1.57 -6.35
CA GLU A 54 -11.53 -1.71 -5.00
C GLU A 54 -12.99 -2.22 -5.00
N ASP A 55 -13.76 -1.90 -6.04
CA ASP A 55 -15.13 -2.39 -6.21
C ASP A 55 -15.20 -3.88 -6.59
N ILE A 56 -14.07 -4.47 -7.02
CA ILE A 56 -13.97 -5.83 -7.56
C ILE A 56 -13.20 -6.77 -6.62
N ALA A 57 -12.21 -6.25 -5.91
CA ALA A 57 -11.30 -7.02 -5.08
C ALA A 57 -11.07 -6.37 -3.70
N SER A 58 -10.76 -7.22 -2.70
CA SER A 58 -10.42 -6.72 -1.37
C SER A 58 -9.03 -6.09 -1.33
N CYS A 59 -8.76 -5.21 -0.36
CA CYS A 59 -7.43 -4.62 -0.16
C CYS A 59 -6.33 -5.68 0.01
N ALA A 60 -6.65 -6.79 0.68
CA ALA A 60 -5.74 -7.91 0.90
C ALA A 60 -5.41 -8.68 -0.38
N THR A 61 -6.24 -8.57 -1.41
CA THR A 61 -5.97 -9.19 -2.72
C THR A 61 -4.67 -8.63 -3.30
N CYS A 62 -4.49 -7.31 -3.29
CA CYS A 62 -3.28 -6.66 -3.81
C CYS A 62 -2.20 -6.48 -2.74
N HIS A 63 -2.58 -6.14 -1.51
CA HIS A 63 -1.65 -5.89 -0.41
C HIS A 63 -1.42 -7.13 0.46
N HIS A 64 -0.70 -8.11 -0.08
CA HIS A 64 -0.34 -9.31 0.66
C HIS A 64 0.78 -9.02 1.70
N HIS A 65 0.56 -9.42 2.96
CA HIS A 65 1.46 -9.40 4.13
C HIS A 65 1.65 -8.14 4.97
N THR A 66 1.29 -6.93 4.51
CA THR A 66 1.75 -5.69 5.19
C THR A 66 0.72 -4.56 5.34
N VAL A 67 -0.38 -4.56 4.59
CA VAL A 67 -1.41 -3.51 4.69
C VAL A 67 -2.70 -4.09 5.24
N GLY A 68 -3.35 -3.33 6.12
CA GLY A 68 -4.65 -3.65 6.71
C GLY A 68 -4.59 -4.55 7.94
N SER A 69 -3.95 -5.72 7.88
CA SER A 69 -3.79 -6.61 9.04
C SER A 69 -2.51 -7.45 8.91
N PRO A 70 -1.87 -7.84 10.03
CA PRO A 70 -0.69 -8.69 9.97
C PRO A 70 -1.02 -9.98 9.22
N GLY A 71 -0.08 -10.48 8.41
CA GLY A 71 -0.26 -11.75 7.72
C GLY A 71 -0.65 -12.85 8.71
N ASN A 72 -1.82 -13.47 8.51
CA ASN A 72 -2.34 -14.53 9.38
C ASN A 72 -1.81 -15.93 9.02
N ASP A 73 -0.86 -16.02 8.09
CA ASP A 73 -0.27 -17.29 7.68
C ASP A 73 0.58 -17.88 8.83
N PRO A 74 0.22 -19.06 9.38
CA PRO A 74 0.98 -19.70 10.45
C PRO A 74 2.45 -19.98 10.11
N GLN A 75 2.80 -20.06 8.82
CA GLN A 75 4.17 -20.28 8.36
C GLN A 75 4.99 -18.98 8.35
N CYS A 76 4.35 -17.83 8.15
CA CYS A 76 5.03 -16.52 8.10
C CYS A 76 5.15 -15.85 9.48
N ILE A 77 4.15 -16.06 10.36
CA ILE A 77 4.09 -15.46 11.70
C ILE A 77 5.37 -15.67 12.54
N PRO A 78 6.04 -16.85 12.55
CA PRO A 78 7.23 -17.06 13.37
C PRO A 78 8.36 -16.06 13.12
N CYS A 79 8.51 -15.59 11.87
CA CYS A 79 9.52 -14.60 11.48
C CYS A 79 8.96 -13.17 11.41
N HIS A 80 7.68 -13.00 11.09
CA HIS A 80 7.05 -11.69 10.85
C HIS A 80 6.15 -11.18 11.98
N LYS A 81 6.20 -11.81 13.17
CA LYS A 81 5.34 -11.48 14.33
C LYS A 81 5.32 -9.99 14.71
N GLU A 82 6.43 -9.28 14.50
CA GLU A 82 6.59 -7.87 14.86
C GLU A 82 6.57 -6.92 13.64
N SER A 83 6.17 -7.42 12.46
CA SER A 83 6.06 -6.56 11.28
C SER A 83 4.97 -5.51 11.51
N VAL A 84 5.34 -4.25 11.35
CA VAL A 84 4.43 -3.12 11.52
C VAL A 84 3.47 -3.08 10.33
N GLN A 85 2.17 -2.93 10.59
CA GLN A 85 1.22 -2.61 9.53
C GLN A 85 1.57 -1.24 8.97
N VAL A 86 1.67 -1.13 7.66
CA VAL A 86 1.93 0.14 7.00
C VAL A 86 0.71 0.54 6.17
N ASP A 87 0.42 1.84 6.16
CA ASP A 87 -0.77 2.36 5.50
C ASP A 87 -0.68 2.27 3.97
N VAL A 88 0.53 2.19 3.41
CA VAL A 88 0.79 2.01 1.98
C VAL A 88 2.07 1.18 1.80
N VAL A 89 1.98 0.09 1.03
CA VAL A 89 3.17 -0.61 0.53
C VAL A 89 3.35 -0.34 -0.96
N ALA A 90 4.50 0.23 -1.30
CA ALA A 90 5.02 0.12 -2.65
C ALA A 90 5.67 -1.26 -2.81
N CYS A 91 5.26 -2.03 -3.82
CA CYS A 91 5.78 -3.39 -4.07
C CYS A 91 7.31 -3.45 -4.08
N LYS A 92 7.98 -2.36 -4.51
CA LYS A 92 9.45 -2.19 -4.50
C LYS A 92 10.11 -2.23 -3.12
N GLY A 93 9.35 -2.08 -2.04
CA GLY A 93 9.86 -2.19 -0.68
C GLY A 93 10.35 -3.59 -0.33
N CYS A 94 9.79 -4.62 -0.99
CA CYS A 94 10.20 -6.01 -0.83
C CYS A 94 10.68 -6.64 -2.14
N HIS A 95 10.10 -6.26 -3.28
CA HIS A 95 10.45 -6.81 -4.59
C HIS A 95 11.50 -5.93 -5.28
N ALA A 96 12.73 -6.44 -5.43
CA ALA A 96 13.81 -5.69 -6.07
C ALA A 96 13.52 -5.40 -7.56
N VAL A 97 13.84 -4.19 -8.01
CA VAL A 97 13.76 -3.81 -9.44
C VAL A 97 14.72 -4.64 -10.29
N ASP A 98 15.94 -4.84 -9.79
CA ASP A 98 16.99 -5.65 -10.41
C ASP A 98 17.44 -6.78 -9.46
N PRO A 99 16.64 -7.85 -9.31
CA PRO A 99 16.98 -8.95 -8.40
C PRO A 99 18.21 -9.76 -8.86
N GLY A 100 18.58 -9.67 -10.14
CA GLY A 100 19.72 -10.38 -10.73
C GLY A 100 21.00 -9.54 -10.80
N GLY A 101 20.93 -8.27 -10.44
CA GLY A 101 22.06 -7.33 -10.48
C GLY A 101 23.21 -7.80 -9.59
N ALA A 102 24.45 -7.62 -10.07
CA ALA A 102 25.64 -8.13 -9.39
C ALA A 102 25.80 -7.61 -7.95
N GLU A 103 25.29 -6.41 -7.65
CA GLU A 103 25.27 -5.85 -6.29
C GLU A 103 24.24 -6.55 -5.40
N LYS A 104 22.99 -6.70 -5.88
CA LYS A 104 21.92 -7.42 -5.17
C LYS A 104 22.24 -8.90 -4.97
N MET A 105 22.90 -9.53 -5.93
CA MET A 105 23.36 -10.92 -5.80
C MET A 105 24.47 -11.06 -4.75
N LYS A 106 25.30 -10.03 -4.53
CA LYS A 106 26.32 -10.03 -3.47
C LYS A 106 25.69 -9.81 -2.09
N GLU A 107 24.75 -8.88 -1.96
CA GLU A 107 23.94 -8.70 -0.74
C GLU A 107 23.19 -9.98 -0.38
N ALA A 108 22.57 -10.62 -1.38
CA ALA A 108 21.86 -11.88 -1.24
C ALA A 108 22.73 -13.05 -0.75
N GLN A 109 24.03 -13.00 -1.03
CA GLN A 109 25.01 -13.99 -0.57
C GLN A 109 25.61 -13.63 0.80
N ALA A 110 25.67 -12.35 1.14
CA ALA A 110 26.26 -11.83 2.37
C ALA A 110 25.29 -11.89 3.56
N GLU A 111 24.00 -11.73 3.31
CA GLU A 111 22.94 -11.87 4.31
C GLU A 111 22.22 -13.21 4.12
N LYS A 112 21.81 -13.86 5.21
CA LYS A 112 20.90 -15.01 5.12
C LYS A 112 19.55 -14.48 4.64
N LEU A 113 19.35 -14.43 3.33
CA LEU A 113 18.03 -14.17 2.77
C LEU A 113 17.11 -15.32 3.17
N PHE A 114 16.13 -15.02 4.02
CA PHE A 114 15.13 -16.00 4.45
C PHE A 114 13.95 -16.09 3.47
N HIS A 115 13.86 -15.17 2.50
CA HIS A 115 12.93 -15.21 1.38
C HIS A 115 13.69 -15.39 0.06
N ILE A 116 14.00 -16.64 -0.30
CA ILE A 116 14.70 -16.99 -1.56
C ILE A 116 13.76 -16.97 -2.79
N ASP A 117 12.47 -16.82 -2.54
CA ASP A 117 11.36 -16.94 -3.48
C ASP A 117 10.67 -15.61 -3.79
N THR A 118 11.16 -14.52 -3.20
CA THR A 118 10.62 -13.18 -3.49
C THR A 118 10.91 -12.82 -4.95
N ALA A 119 9.84 -12.66 -5.73
CA ALA A 119 9.93 -12.26 -7.12
C ALA A 119 10.58 -10.88 -7.28
N GLY A 120 11.27 -10.62 -8.39
CA GLY A 120 11.59 -9.25 -8.77
C GLY A 120 10.33 -8.43 -9.06
N LEU A 121 10.43 -7.11 -8.98
CA LEU A 121 9.30 -6.18 -9.04
C LEU A 121 8.44 -6.37 -10.31
N LYS A 122 9.08 -6.48 -11.47
CA LYS A 122 8.39 -6.76 -12.74
C LYS A 122 7.57 -8.05 -12.68
N ARG A 123 8.15 -9.12 -12.12
CA ARG A 123 7.47 -10.41 -11.99
C ARG A 123 6.34 -10.33 -10.96
N ALA A 124 6.54 -9.62 -9.85
CA ALA A 124 5.52 -9.42 -8.83
C ALA A 124 4.26 -8.76 -9.42
N TYR A 125 4.42 -7.66 -10.17
CA TYR A 125 3.29 -7.02 -10.86
C TYR A 125 2.56 -7.96 -11.80
N HIS A 126 3.28 -8.66 -12.70
CA HIS A 126 2.64 -9.57 -13.64
C HIS A 126 1.91 -10.73 -12.96
N LEU A 127 2.50 -11.34 -11.93
CA LEU A 127 1.84 -12.43 -11.22
C LEU A 127 0.56 -11.97 -10.54
N GLN A 128 0.60 -10.79 -9.91
CA GLN A 128 -0.54 -10.23 -9.20
C GLN A 128 -1.68 -9.86 -10.16
N CYS A 129 -1.38 -9.04 -11.18
CA CYS A 129 -2.41 -8.53 -12.09
C CYS A 129 -2.93 -9.63 -13.03
N MET A 130 -2.03 -10.35 -13.71
CA MET A 130 -2.41 -11.37 -14.69
C MET A 130 -3.03 -12.60 -14.02
N GLY A 131 -2.70 -12.87 -12.75
CA GLY A 131 -3.31 -13.96 -11.99
C GLY A 131 -4.82 -13.75 -11.85
N CYS A 132 -5.23 -12.62 -11.27
CA CYS A 132 -6.64 -12.29 -11.11
C CYS A 132 -7.35 -12.10 -12.45
N HIS A 133 -6.73 -11.40 -13.41
CA HIS A 133 -7.34 -11.17 -14.73
C HIS A 133 -7.62 -12.47 -15.48
N LYS A 134 -6.71 -13.46 -15.37
CA LYS A 134 -6.90 -14.79 -15.95
C LYS A 134 -8.05 -15.55 -15.28
N GLU A 135 -8.21 -15.46 -13.97
CA GLU A 135 -9.31 -16.11 -13.25
C GLU A 135 -10.67 -15.50 -13.62
N MET A 136 -10.69 -14.19 -13.87
CA MET A 136 -11.87 -13.44 -14.28
C MET A 136 -12.16 -13.47 -15.79
N ASP A 137 -11.26 -14.04 -16.60
CA ASP A 137 -11.33 -14.02 -18.07
C ASP A 137 -11.48 -12.61 -18.65
N VAL A 138 -10.70 -11.66 -18.11
CA VAL A 138 -10.65 -10.26 -18.57
C VAL A 138 -9.29 -9.94 -19.21
N ALA A 139 -9.12 -8.68 -19.62
CA ALA A 139 -7.94 -8.16 -20.32
C ALA A 139 -6.61 -8.69 -19.74
N ASN A 140 -5.78 -9.33 -20.56
CA ASN A 140 -4.56 -10.02 -20.10
C ASN A 140 -3.44 -9.99 -21.15
N GLU A 141 -3.56 -9.15 -22.17
CA GLU A 141 -2.55 -8.96 -23.20
C GLU A 141 -1.61 -7.80 -22.84
N CYS A 142 -0.39 -7.81 -23.40
CA CYS A 142 0.66 -6.83 -23.04
C CYS A 142 0.21 -5.37 -23.16
N LYS A 143 -0.62 -5.05 -24.15
CA LYS A 143 -1.03 -3.68 -24.46
C LYS A 143 -2.28 -3.23 -23.72
N ASP A 144 -2.94 -4.14 -23.01
CA ASP A 144 -4.13 -3.81 -22.23
C ASP A 144 -3.78 -3.02 -20.98
N CYS A 145 -2.57 -3.21 -20.45
CA CYS A 145 -2.10 -2.54 -19.23
C CYS A 145 -1.10 -1.39 -19.51
N HIS A 146 -0.20 -1.57 -20.47
CA HIS A 146 0.82 -0.57 -20.80
C HIS A 146 1.07 -0.47 -22.31
N SER A 147 1.05 0.76 -22.82
CA SER A 147 1.29 1.03 -24.24
C SER A 147 2.75 0.77 -24.61
N LYS A 148 3.01 0.36 -25.86
CA LYS A 148 4.39 0.25 -26.35
C LYS A 148 5.02 1.63 -26.40
N LYS A 149 6.28 1.73 -25.94
CA LYS A 149 7.04 2.98 -26.04
C LYS A 149 7.24 3.34 -27.52
N GLY A 150 7.03 4.63 -27.82
CA GLY A 150 7.15 5.20 -29.17
C GLY A 150 8.58 5.27 -29.68
#